data_AF-A0A1V4Y5I4-F1
#
_entry.id   AF-A0A1V4Y5I4-F1
#
_cell.length_a   1.000
_cell.length_b   1.000
_cell.length_c   1.000
_cell.angle_alpha   90.00
_cell.angle_beta   90.00
_cell.angle_gamma   90.00
#
_symmetry.space_group_name_H-M   'P 1'
#
loop_
_entity.id
_entity.type
_entity.pdbx_description
1 polymer ?
#
loop_
_entity_poly.entity_id
_entity_poly.type
_entity_poly.pdbx_seq_one_letter_code
_entity_poly.pdbx_strand_id
1 'polypeptide(L)'
;MKTRMTRIRSAFNVSVPMMVLATVFLCVTVLPEAGFSTSYPTSVDPNEVIVYEHVNFVGEYMRFKIEPGMRHKLVPYLGVMNDRISSIQVGSKVKVFVFMHKNFNEYMGDYYNSVKVLTGSGNDSISSLIVSPKECGRFPVGAFLKDHRTFSHRMQFFPLPEPLNETEARFAILPDMNDDANEISFYPFKETPVCGNVQVTLYEHANFKGRSINLPGGDGSIPDEGFPLNKYKFDDTASSLIVRLTGSAQAPQTQVMQVQIVRPIIQPSVSSSARVVAPQAPDTTQTSSDRTPPSPSSGITIMNVSGRWKSSIGVVYDITQQGNQFTWTVAIGDEKGEGTISGNNMSAFWKGMQGSGSSAGQIMRESAGKATEIKWNNGVRFYRE
;
A
#
# COMPACT_ATOMS: atom_id res chain seq x y z
N MET A 1 -42.27 -60.88 -18.28
CA MET A 1 -42.01 -62.23 -18.83
C MET A 1 -42.62 -62.28 -20.23
N LYS A 2 -41.83 -62.63 -21.27
CA LYS A 2 -42.19 -62.58 -22.73
C LYS A 2 -42.48 -61.18 -23.32
N THR A 3 -42.36 -60.88 -24.61
CA THR A 3 -41.44 -61.35 -25.70
C THR A 3 -41.44 -60.31 -26.86
N ARG A 4 -40.29 -60.14 -27.51
CA ARG A 4 -39.94 -59.50 -28.80
C ARG A 4 -41.00 -59.15 -29.88
N MET A 5 -40.58 -58.17 -30.70
CA MET A 5 -40.79 -57.98 -32.17
C MET A 5 -42.19 -57.44 -32.60
N THR A 6 -42.30 -56.58 -33.63
CA THR A 6 -41.67 -56.65 -34.97
C THR A 6 -41.40 -55.29 -35.63
N ARG A 7 -40.34 -55.19 -36.46
CA ARG A 7 -40.10 -54.07 -37.41
C ARG A 7 -40.87 -54.30 -38.71
N ILE A 8 -41.49 -53.27 -39.27
CA ILE A 8 -41.81 -53.20 -40.71
C ILE A 8 -41.17 -51.93 -41.29
N ARG A 9 -40.52 -52.06 -42.45
CA ARG A 9 -39.97 -50.94 -43.23
C ARG A 9 -41.01 -50.49 -44.25
N SER A 10 -41.13 -49.19 -44.47
CA SER A 10 -41.55 -48.64 -45.75
C SER A 10 -40.58 -47.52 -46.13
N ALA A 11 -40.14 -47.53 -47.39
CA ALA A 11 -39.24 -46.52 -47.93
C ALA A 11 -40.05 -45.46 -48.68
N PHE A 12 -39.68 -44.20 -48.52
CA PHE A 12 -40.09 -43.13 -49.42
C PHE A 12 -38.84 -42.48 -50.01
N ASN A 13 -38.59 -42.75 -51.29
CA ASN A 13 -37.74 -41.92 -52.12
C ASN A 13 -38.54 -40.70 -52.54
N VAL A 14 -38.04 -39.50 -52.24
CA VAL A 14 -38.48 -38.26 -52.91
C VAL A 14 -37.24 -37.51 -53.35
N SER A 15 -37.12 -37.30 -54.66
CA SER A 15 -36.05 -36.53 -55.28
C SER A 15 -36.32 -35.03 -55.13
N VAL A 16 -35.30 -34.26 -54.76
CA VAL A 16 -35.32 -32.79 -54.69
C VAL A 16 -33.99 -32.28 -55.27
N PRO A 17 -33.99 -31.25 -56.14
CA PRO A 17 -32.92 -31.06 -57.11
C PRO A 17 -31.63 -30.41 -56.56
N MET A 18 -30.55 -30.67 -57.29
CA MET A 18 -29.20 -30.17 -57.07
C MET A 18 -29.13 -28.65 -57.28
N MET A 19 -29.13 -27.88 -56.18
CA MET A 19 -28.90 -26.43 -56.23
C MET A 19 -27.40 -26.15 -56.17
N VAL A 20 -26.84 -25.57 -57.24
CA VAL A 20 -25.42 -25.22 -57.33
C VAL A 20 -25.15 -24.03 -56.40
N LEU A 21 -24.56 -24.30 -55.22
CA LEU A 21 -24.09 -23.25 -54.33
C LEU A 21 -22.69 -22.82 -54.77
N ALA A 22 -22.57 -21.58 -55.28
CA ALA A 22 -21.29 -21.02 -55.66
C ALA A 22 -20.39 -20.85 -54.43
N THR A 23 -19.29 -21.60 -54.36
CA THR A 23 -18.30 -21.51 -53.29
C THR A 23 -17.55 -20.18 -53.39
N VAL A 24 -18.03 -19.14 -52.71
CA VAL A 24 -17.23 -17.96 -52.43
C VAL A 24 -16.12 -18.37 -51.47
N PHE A 25 -14.93 -18.63 -52.02
CA PHE A 25 -13.70 -18.73 -51.25
C PHE A 25 -13.41 -17.35 -50.66
N LEU A 26 -13.98 -17.06 -49.50
CA LEU A 26 -13.52 -15.98 -48.65
C LEU A 26 -12.13 -16.38 -48.18
N CYS A 27 -11.10 -15.87 -48.86
CA CYS A 27 -9.73 -16.00 -48.40
C CYS A 27 -9.59 -15.16 -47.12
N VAL A 28 -9.93 -15.77 -45.98
CA VAL A 28 -9.56 -15.25 -44.68
C VAL A 28 -8.04 -15.36 -44.62
N THR A 29 -7.35 -14.29 -44.99
CA THR A 29 -5.98 -14.08 -44.58
C THR A 29 -6.00 -14.05 -43.06
N VAL A 30 -5.70 -15.20 -42.46
CA VAL A 30 -5.29 -15.28 -41.06
C VAL A 30 -4.03 -14.44 -40.97
N LEU A 31 -4.19 -13.18 -40.58
CA LEU A 31 -3.08 -12.38 -40.10
C LEU A 31 -2.44 -13.22 -38.99
N PRO A 32 -1.12 -13.47 -39.02
CA PRO A 32 -0.49 -14.19 -37.94
C PRO A 32 -0.79 -13.39 -36.67
N GLU A 33 -1.38 -14.05 -35.67
CA GLU A 33 -1.49 -13.46 -34.35
C GLU A 33 -0.10 -12.98 -33.96
N ALA A 34 0.03 -11.68 -33.67
CA ALA A 34 1.29 -11.11 -33.24
C ALA A 34 1.66 -11.85 -31.96
N GLY A 35 2.63 -12.77 -32.08
CA GLY A 35 3.06 -13.62 -30.99
C GLY A 35 3.68 -12.78 -29.90
N PHE A 36 2.84 -12.29 -28.98
CA PHE A 36 3.27 -11.66 -27.75
C PHE A 36 4.01 -12.73 -26.95
N SER A 37 5.33 -12.75 -27.10
CA SER A 37 6.21 -13.45 -26.19
C SER A 37 6.16 -12.71 -24.85
N THR A 38 5.14 -13.03 -24.05
CA THR A 38 5.03 -12.60 -22.66
C THR A 38 6.13 -13.30 -21.88
N SER A 39 7.29 -12.66 -21.80
CA SER A 39 8.41 -13.13 -21.00
C SER A 39 8.10 -12.97 -19.51
N TYR A 40 7.47 -13.99 -18.94
CA TYR A 40 7.18 -14.04 -17.51
C TYR A 40 8.48 -14.02 -16.67
N PRO A 41 8.46 -13.45 -15.46
CA PRO A 41 9.62 -13.46 -14.57
C PRO A 41 10.05 -14.90 -14.23
N THR A 42 11.24 -15.28 -14.71
CA THR A 42 11.86 -16.59 -14.43
C THR A 42 12.55 -16.65 -13.08
N SER A 43 12.71 -15.50 -12.41
CA SER A 43 13.25 -15.36 -11.06
C SER A 43 12.65 -14.12 -10.38
N VAL A 44 12.72 -14.11 -9.05
CA VAL A 44 12.24 -13.03 -8.17
C VAL A 44 13.43 -12.51 -7.34
N ASP A 45 13.49 -11.19 -7.11
CA ASP A 45 14.53 -10.59 -6.27
C ASP A 45 14.43 -11.11 -4.81
N PRO A 46 15.55 -11.31 -4.08
CA PRO A 46 15.52 -11.78 -2.70
C PRO A 46 14.57 -11.03 -1.75
N ASN A 47 14.32 -9.74 -2.00
CA ASN A 47 13.46 -8.86 -1.20
C ASN A 47 12.09 -8.55 -1.85
N GLU A 48 11.70 -9.33 -2.87
CA GLU A 48 10.51 -9.09 -3.69
C GLU A 48 9.49 -10.23 -3.57
N VAL A 49 8.23 -9.91 -3.80
CA VAL A 49 7.13 -10.85 -4.02
C VAL A 49 6.44 -10.48 -5.32
N ILE A 50 6.11 -11.47 -6.13
CA ILE A 50 5.35 -11.29 -7.38
C ILE A 50 4.06 -12.12 -7.28
N VAL A 51 2.92 -11.50 -7.52
CA VAL A 51 1.60 -12.18 -7.57
C VAL A 51 1.12 -12.25 -9.00
N TYR A 52 0.46 -13.34 -9.37
CA TYR A 52 0.06 -13.66 -10.74
C TYR A 52 -1.41 -14.04 -10.83
N GLU A 53 -2.03 -13.66 -11.94
CA GLU A 53 -3.44 -13.93 -12.21
C GLU A 53 -3.70 -15.43 -12.43
N HIS A 54 -2.72 -16.14 -12.96
CA HIS A 54 -2.86 -17.56 -13.26
C HIS A 54 -1.83 -18.42 -12.54
N VAL A 55 -2.14 -19.71 -12.46
CA VAL A 55 -1.24 -20.74 -11.94
C VAL A 55 0.07 -20.81 -12.73
N ASN A 56 1.13 -21.31 -12.10
CA ASN A 56 2.47 -21.49 -12.67
C ASN A 56 3.18 -20.19 -13.10
N PHE A 57 2.86 -19.06 -12.47
CA PHE A 57 3.54 -17.77 -12.65
C PHE A 57 3.34 -17.14 -14.05
N VAL A 58 2.11 -17.20 -14.56
CA VAL A 58 1.71 -16.61 -15.86
C VAL A 58 0.47 -15.72 -15.72
N GLY A 59 0.08 -15.05 -16.80
CA GLY A 59 -0.99 -14.05 -16.81
C GLY A 59 -0.51 -12.65 -16.37
N GLU A 60 -1.46 -11.76 -16.07
CA GLU A 60 -1.16 -10.46 -15.45
C GLU A 60 -0.44 -10.65 -14.12
N TYR A 61 0.44 -9.70 -13.76
CA TYR A 61 1.22 -9.79 -12.53
C TYR A 61 1.52 -8.44 -11.90
N MET A 62 1.71 -8.43 -10.57
CA MET A 62 2.19 -7.27 -9.83
C MET A 62 3.36 -7.63 -8.94
N ARG A 63 4.28 -6.68 -8.74
CA ARG A 63 5.52 -6.84 -7.98
C ARG A 63 5.54 -5.94 -6.76
N PHE A 64 6.05 -6.48 -5.65
CA PHE A 64 6.10 -5.80 -4.36
C PHE A 64 7.49 -6.03 -3.74
N LYS A 65 8.30 -4.97 -3.71
CA LYS A 65 9.66 -5.01 -3.19
C LYS A 65 9.78 -4.24 -1.89
N ILE A 66 10.57 -4.77 -0.96
CA ILE A 66 11.05 -4.03 0.21
C ILE A 66 12.34 -3.32 -0.21
N GLU A 67 12.29 -1.99 -0.28
CA GLU A 67 13.46 -1.16 -0.59
C GLU A 67 14.28 -0.83 0.68
N PRO A 68 15.55 -0.45 0.55
CA PRO A 68 16.36 0.02 1.66
C PRO A 68 15.67 1.16 2.45
N GLY A 69 15.59 1.01 3.77
CA GLY A 69 14.88 1.95 4.64
C GLY A 69 13.42 1.56 4.96
N MET A 70 12.88 0.52 4.30
CA MET A 70 11.54 0.00 4.59
C MET A 70 11.57 -1.14 5.62
N ARG A 71 10.59 -1.13 6.53
CA ARG A 71 10.30 -2.18 7.53
C ARG A 71 9.56 -3.36 6.91
N HIS A 72 8.64 -3.06 6.00
CA HIS A 72 7.81 -3.98 5.22
C HIS A 72 7.26 -3.23 3.99
N LYS A 73 6.60 -3.95 3.07
CA LYS A 73 5.74 -3.35 2.04
C LYS A 73 4.27 -3.60 2.41
N LEU A 74 3.50 -2.52 2.56
CA LEU A 74 2.07 -2.51 2.79
C LEU A 74 1.31 -2.36 1.47
N VAL A 75 0.39 -3.27 1.19
CA VAL A 75 -0.48 -3.24 0.01
C VAL A 75 -1.93 -3.36 0.49
N PRO A 76 -2.55 -2.25 0.93
CA PRO A 76 -3.88 -2.28 1.58
C PRO A 76 -5.03 -2.64 0.62
N TYR A 77 -4.80 -2.58 -0.68
CA TYR A 77 -5.74 -3.02 -1.71
C TYR A 77 -4.98 -3.42 -2.98
N LEU A 78 -5.38 -4.52 -3.61
CA LEU A 78 -4.71 -5.07 -4.79
C LEU A 78 -5.19 -4.48 -6.13
N GLY A 79 -6.19 -3.59 -6.13
CA GLY A 79 -6.63 -2.92 -7.35
C GLY A 79 -7.05 -3.90 -8.43
N VAL A 80 -6.36 -3.86 -9.59
CA VAL A 80 -6.66 -4.75 -10.72
C VAL A 80 -6.44 -6.24 -10.44
N MET A 81 -5.63 -6.62 -9.45
CA MET A 81 -5.42 -8.04 -9.06
C MET A 81 -6.28 -8.48 -7.87
N ASN A 82 -7.22 -7.66 -7.42
CA ASN A 82 -8.09 -8.02 -6.31
C ASN A 82 -8.89 -9.27 -6.65
N ASP A 83 -8.87 -10.27 -5.77
CA ASP A 83 -9.59 -11.54 -5.92
C ASP A 83 -9.30 -12.27 -7.25
N ARG A 84 -8.06 -12.13 -7.76
CA ARG A 84 -7.58 -12.75 -9.01
C ARG A 84 -6.25 -13.49 -8.88
N ILE A 85 -5.69 -13.61 -7.67
CA ILE A 85 -4.36 -14.20 -7.49
C ILE A 85 -4.47 -15.73 -7.43
N SER A 86 -3.82 -16.40 -8.39
CA SER A 86 -3.74 -17.86 -8.50
C SER A 86 -2.31 -18.44 -8.31
N SER A 87 -1.25 -17.62 -8.37
CA SER A 87 0.10 -18.03 -7.95
C SER A 87 0.99 -16.89 -7.45
N ILE A 88 2.03 -17.22 -6.67
CA ILE A 88 2.90 -16.26 -5.98
C ILE A 88 4.36 -16.71 -6.08
N GLN A 89 5.26 -15.83 -6.52
CA GLN A 89 6.71 -15.99 -6.33
C GLN A 89 7.17 -15.21 -5.09
N VAL A 90 8.00 -15.81 -4.24
CA VAL A 90 8.48 -15.21 -2.98
C VAL A 90 10.00 -15.22 -2.92
N GLY A 91 10.60 -14.05 -2.75
CA GLY A 91 12.03 -13.84 -2.59
C GLY A 91 12.64 -14.56 -1.38
N SER A 92 13.92 -14.89 -1.46
CA SER A 92 14.59 -15.71 -0.44
C SER A 92 14.65 -15.06 0.95
N LYS A 93 14.67 -13.73 1.05
CA LYS A 93 14.74 -12.96 2.32
C LYS A 93 13.38 -12.49 2.84
N VAL A 94 12.34 -12.53 2.02
CA VAL A 94 10.99 -12.05 2.38
C VAL A 94 9.96 -13.17 2.48
N LYS A 95 8.82 -12.83 3.07
CA LYS A 95 7.61 -13.62 3.23
C LYS A 95 6.42 -12.69 2.99
N VAL A 96 5.29 -13.23 2.56
CA VAL A 96 4.06 -12.44 2.34
C VAL A 96 2.93 -12.93 3.23
N PHE A 97 2.21 -11.98 3.84
CA PHE A 97 0.98 -12.18 4.60
C PHE A 97 -0.18 -11.76 3.70
N VAL A 98 -1.18 -12.61 3.57
CA VAL A 98 -2.33 -12.39 2.69
C VAL A 98 -3.63 -12.29 3.49
N PHE A 99 -4.51 -11.42 3.04
CA PHE A 99 -5.74 -11.05 3.72
C PHE A 99 -6.91 -11.07 2.73
N MET A 100 -8.04 -11.61 3.17
CA MET A 100 -9.23 -11.83 2.33
C MET A 100 -9.92 -10.52 1.98
N HIS A 101 -9.70 -9.49 2.80
CA HIS A 101 -10.30 -8.17 2.63
C HIS A 101 -9.24 -7.07 2.55
N LYS A 102 -9.68 -5.90 2.07
CA LYS A 102 -8.86 -4.68 2.03
C LYS A 102 -8.45 -4.24 3.44
N ASN A 103 -7.42 -3.40 3.52
CA ASN A 103 -6.90 -2.84 4.78
C ASN A 103 -6.54 -3.91 5.83
N PHE A 104 -5.97 -5.03 5.39
CA PHE A 104 -5.44 -6.10 6.23
C PHE A 104 -6.47 -6.72 7.20
N ASN A 105 -7.73 -6.79 6.74
CA ASN A 105 -8.81 -7.48 7.44
C ASN A 105 -8.91 -8.94 6.95
N GLU A 106 -9.18 -9.83 7.90
CA GLU A 106 -9.38 -11.28 7.75
C GLU A 106 -8.15 -11.99 7.18
N TYR A 107 -7.21 -12.29 8.08
CA TYR A 107 -5.94 -12.95 7.77
C TYR A 107 -6.14 -14.38 7.29
N MET A 108 -5.59 -14.70 6.12
CA MET A 108 -5.74 -16.02 5.49
C MET A 108 -4.52 -16.92 5.70
N GLY A 109 -3.32 -16.34 5.80
CA GLY A 109 -2.08 -17.11 5.93
C GLY A 109 -0.82 -16.37 5.45
N ASP A 110 0.32 -17.04 5.61
CA ASP A 110 1.64 -16.55 5.23
C ASP A 110 2.44 -17.53 4.36
N TYR A 111 3.11 -16.98 3.34
CA TYR A 111 3.92 -17.74 2.38
C TYR A 111 5.41 -17.34 2.49
N TYR A 112 6.25 -18.32 2.83
CA TYR A 112 7.72 -18.17 2.91
C TYR A 112 8.43 -18.55 1.60
N ASN A 113 7.75 -19.26 0.71
CA ASN A 113 8.29 -19.83 -0.52
C ASN A 113 7.28 -19.62 -1.67
N SER A 114 7.75 -19.65 -2.91
CA SER A 114 6.90 -19.53 -4.10
C SER A 114 5.86 -20.65 -4.19
N VAL A 115 4.61 -20.31 -4.47
CA VAL A 115 3.45 -21.21 -4.60
C VAL A 115 2.95 -21.17 -6.04
N LYS A 116 3.15 -22.27 -6.78
CA LYS A 116 2.74 -22.39 -8.20
C LYS A 116 1.23 -22.46 -8.40
N VAL A 117 0.48 -22.97 -7.43
CA VAL A 117 -0.97 -23.15 -7.49
C VAL A 117 -1.49 -22.80 -6.11
N LEU A 118 -2.22 -21.69 -5.98
CA LEU A 118 -3.03 -21.43 -4.81
C LEU A 118 -4.26 -22.35 -4.85
N THR A 119 -4.72 -22.78 -3.68
CA THR A 119 -5.82 -23.74 -3.55
C THR A 119 -6.70 -23.39 -2.36
N GLY A 120 -7.98 -23.78 -2.42
CA GLY A 120 -8.95 -23.46 -1.39
C GLY A 120 -9.22 -21.95 -1.34
N SER A 121 -9.47 -21.41 -0.15
CA SER A 121 -9.78 -19.99 0.05
C SER A 121 -8.68 -19.03 -0.39
N GLY A 122 -7.41 -19.46 -0.48
CA GLY A 122 -6.31 -18.58 -0.91
C GLY A 122 -6.32 -18.25 -2.40
N ASN A 123 -7.04 -19.01 -3.24
CA ASN A 123 -7.12 -18.76 -4.68
C ASN A 123 -8.21 -17.73 -4.99
N ASP A 124 -7.89 -16.68 -5.74
CA ASP A 124 -8.85 -15.68 -6.25
C ASP A 124 -9.75 -15.06 -5.16
N SER A 125 -9.22 -14.89 -3.95
CA SER A 125 -9.93 -14.25 -2.81
C SER A 125 -9.01 -13.36 -1.94
N ILE A 126 -7.81 -13.06 -2.43
CA ILE A 126 -6.86 -12.18 -1.74
C ILE A 126 -7.11 -10.74 -2.19
N SER A 127 -7.38 -9.85 -1.22
CA SER A 127 -7.68 -8.43 -1.46
C SER A 127 -6.61 -7.47 -0.93
N SER A 128 -5.82 -7.87 0.08
CA SER A 128 -4.66 -7.09 0.55
C SER A 128 -3.50 -7.97 1.04
N LEU A 129 -2.28 -7.42 1.07
CA LEU A 129 -1.09 -8.16 1.49
C LEU A 129 0.00 -7.30 2.14
N ILE A 130 0.87 -7.95 2.90
CA ILE A 130 2.07 -7.35 3.50
C ILE A 130 3.29 -8.20 3.16
N VAL A 131 4.29 -7.63 2.48
CA VAL A 131 5.60 -8.27 2.30
C VAL A 131 6.49 -7.86 3.47
N SER A 132 7.04 -8.84 4.20
CA SER A 132 7.82 -8.61 5.42
C SER A 132 9.15 -9.37 5.37
N PRO A 133 10.25 -8.84 5.94
CA PRO A 133 11.50 -9.58 6.09
C PRO A 133 11.30 -10.84 6.94
N LYS A 134 11.89 -11.97 6.53
CA LYS A 134 11.84 -13.23 7.30
C LYS A 134 12.49 -13.11 8.69
N GLU A 135 13.41 -12.16 8.85
CA GLU A 135 14.09 -11.85 10.11
C GLU A 135 13.24 -11.07 11.13
N CYS A 136 12.08 -10.51 10.75
CA CYS A 136 11.11 -9.89 11.68
C CYS A 136 10.30 -10.91 12.51
N GLY A 137 10.80 -12.13 12.72
CA GLY A 137 10.07 -13.20 13.41
C GLY A 137 8.92 -13.78 12.57
N ARG A 138 7.82 -14.24 13.20
CA ARG A 138 6.73 -14.92 12.50
C ARG A 138 5.77 -13.97 11.76
N PHE A 139 5.37 -12.83 12.31
CA PHE A 139 4.37 -11.93 11.71
C PHE A 139 4.99 -10.60 11.25
N PRO A 140 4.26 -9.69 10.57
CA PRO A 140 4.70 -8.31 10.36
C PRO A 140 4.64 -7.51 11.67
N VAL A 141 5.37 -6.40 11.73
CA VAL A 141 5.35 -5.51 12.90
C VAL A 141 4.05 -4.70 12.95
N GLY A 142 3.29 -4.85 14.02
CA GLY A 142 1.96 -4.26 14.18
C GLY A 142 1.11 -4.97 15.22
N ALA A 143 -0.19 -4.73 15.19
CA ALA A 143 -1.16 -5.31 16.13
C ALA A 143 -2.35 -5.96 15.40
N PHE A 144 -2.81 -7.12 15.88
CA PHE A 144 -4.10 -7.71 15.53
C PHE A 144 -5.11 -7.42 16.62
N LEU A 145 -6.23 -6.79 16.27
CA LEU A 145 -7.46 -6.91 17.05
C LEU A 145 -8.26 -8.11 16.55
N LYS A 146 -8.93 -8.81 17.46
CA LYS A 146 -9.70 -10.02 17.17
C LYS A 146 -11.01 -10.06 17.94
N ASP A 147 -12.00 -10.73 17.37
CA ASP A 147 -13.22 -11.18 18.04
C ASP A 147 -13.34 -12.71 17.96
N HIS A 148 -12.91 -13.39 19.04
CA HIS A 148 -12.98 -14.85 19.17
C HIS A 148 -14.37 -15.42 19.46
N ARG A 149 -15.43 -14.60 19.58
CA ARG A 149 -16.81 -15.10 19.77
C ARG A 149 -17.48 -15.50 18.46
N THR A 150 -16.94 -15.04 17.34
CA THR A 150 -17.44 -15.40 16.00
C THR A 150 -16.83 -16.72 15.54
N PHE A 151 -17.64 -17.57 14.90
CA PHE A 151 -17.16 -18.82 14.27
C PHE A 151 -16.11 -18.58 13.17
N SER A 152 -16.08 -17.38 12.57
CA SER A 152 -15.07 -16.95 11.60
C SER A 152 -13.82 -16.35 12.23
N HIS A 153 -13.78 -16.12 13.54
CA HIS A 153 -12.69 -15.43 14.25
C HIS A 153 -12.27 -14.12 13.56
N ARG A 154 -13.21 -13.17 13.39
CA ARG A 154 -12.95 -11.84 12.79
C ARG A 154 -11.68 -11.23 13.36
N MET A 155 -10.79 -10.75 12.51
CA MET A 155 -9.55 -10.10 12.93
C MET A 155 -9.06 -9.07 11.92
N GLN A 156 -8.51 -7.96 12.42
CA GLN A 156 -7.94 -6.90 11.58
C GLN A 156 -6.52 -6.57 12.05
N PHE A 157 -5.60 -6.43 11.08
CA PHE A 157 -4.23 -6.05 11.35
C PHE A 157 -3.99 -4.55 11.17
N PHE A 158 -3.30 -3.97 12.15
CA PHE A 158 -2.94 -2.57 12.27
C PHE A 158 -1.40 -2.48 12.21
N PRO A 159 -0.81 -2.34 11.01
CA PRO A 159 0.63 -2.29 10.84
C PRO A 159 1.22 -0.98 11.39
N LEU A 160 2.50 -1.01 11.79
CA LEU A 160 3.31 0.21 11.81
C LEU A 160 3.54 0.75 10.38
N PRO A 161 4.05 1.98 10.19
CA PRO A 161 4.29 2.52 8.85
C PRO A 161 5.41 1.78 8.09
N GLU A 162 5.45 1.91 6.75
CA GLU A 162 6.51 1.32 5.93
C GLU A 162 7.92 1.82 6.29
N PRO A 163 8.18 3.13 6.53
CA PRO A 163 9.53 3.61 6.80
C PRO A 163 10.04 3.18 8.18
N LEU A 164 11.30 2.73 8.26
CA LEU A 164 11.94 2.32 9.51
C LEU A 164 12.04 3.46 10.54
N ASN A 165 12.16 4.71 10.07
CA ASN A 165 12.23 5.91 10.92
C ASN A 165 10.86 6.40 11.41
N GLU A 166 9.76 5.90 10.86
CA GLU A 166 8.40 6.17 11.35
C GLU A 166 8.03 5.08 12.38
N THR A 167 7.99 5.44 13.66
CA THR A 167 7.84 4.53 14.80
C THR A 167 6.43 4.48 15.39
N GLU A 168 5.48 5.24 14.86
CA GLU A 168 4.10 5.31 15.37
C GLU A 168 3.09 5.28 14.21
N ALA A 169 2.05 4.45 14.33
CA ALA A 169 0.87 4.47 13.48
C ALA A 169 -0.38 4.82 14.31
N ARG A 170 -1.23 5.70 13.77
CA ARG A 170 -2.41 6.25 14.47
C ARG A 170 -3.68 5.93 13.70
N PHE A 171 -4.55 5.11 14.28
CA PHE A 171 -5.81 4.69 13.70
C PHE A 171 -6.95 5.37 14.46
N ALA A 172 -7.40 6.51 13.95
CA ALA A 172 -8.39 7.37 14.61
C ALA A 172 -9.80 6.76 14.65
N ILE A 173 -10.06 5.74 13.85
CA ILE A 173 -11.25 4.88 13.87
C ILE A 173 -10.80 3.44 13.68
N LEU A 174 -11.55 2.50 14.24
CA LEU A 174 -11.44 1.08 13.88
C LEU A 174 -12.55 0.78 12.87
N PRO A 175 -12.26 0.23 11.68
CA PRO A 175 -13.31 -0.12 10.72
C PRO A 175 -14.10 -1.33 11.19
N ASP A 176 -13.48 -2.51 11.20
CA ASP A 176 -14.17 -3.79 11.35
C ASP A 176 -14.05 -4.37 12.76
N MET A 177 -13.53 -3.58 13.71
CA MET A 177 -13.21 -3.96 15.09
C MET A 177 -13.72 -2.93 16.13
N ASN A 178 -14.48 -1.91 15.70
CA ASN A 178 -15.04 -0.90 16.59
C ASN A 178 -16.05 -1.52 17.55
N ASP A 179 -15.77 -1.43 18.85
CA ASP A 179 -16.62 -1.92 19.94
C ASP A 179 -16.94 -3.43 19.84
N ASP A 180 -16.18 -4.18 19.02
CA ASP A 180 -16.33 -5.61 18.74
C ASP A 180 -15.15 -6.46 19.23
N ALA A 181 -13.98 -5.84 19.47
CA ALA A 181 -12.76 -6.58 19.80
C ALA A 181 -12.75 -7.08 21.26
N ASN A 182 -12.34 -8.34 21.46
CA ASN A 182 -12.17 -8.96 22.78
C ASN A 182 -10.74 -9.42 23.08
N GLU A 183 -9.84 -9.41 22.09
CA GLU A 183 -8.42 -9.70 22.26
C GLU A 183 -7.57 -8.77 21.37
N ILE A 184 -6.37 -8.45 21.87
CA ILE A 184 -5.31 -7.87 21.05
C ILE A 184 -4.02 -8.70 21.12
N SER A 185 -3.38 -8.97 19.99
CA SER A 185 -1.99 -9.45 19.93
C SER A 185 -1.14 -8.43 19.21
N PHE A 186 0.13 -8.26 19.57
CA PHE A 186 1.05 -7.44 18.80
C PHE A 186 2.41 -8.12 18.63
N TYR A 187 3.07 -7.77 17.54
CA TYR A 187 4.13 -8.55 16.94
C TYR A 187 5.34 -7.67 16.60
N PRO A 188 6.58 -8.19 16.77
CA PRO A 188 6.91 -9.56 17.17
C PRO A 188 6.71 -9.84 18.67
N PHE A 189 6.38 -11.09 19.04
CA PHE A 189 6.20 -11.52 20.44
C PHE A 189 7.49 -11.50 21.28
N LYS A 190 8.64 -11.54 20.63
CA LYS A 190 9.96 -11.49 21.24
C LYS A 190 10.81 -10.49 20.47
N GLU A 191 11.72 -9.82 21.17
CA GLU A 191 12.60 -8.84 20.57
C GLU A 191 13.38 -9.45 19.40
N THR A 192 13.14 -8.90 18.21
CA THR A 192 13.98 -9.15 17.04
C THR A 192 14.83 -7.89 16.85
N PRO A 193 16.17 -7.96 16.88
CA PRO A 193 17.03 -6.77 16.79
C PRO A 193 16.77 -5.91 15.54
N VAL A 194 16.28 -6.54 14.47
CA VAL A 194 15.91 -5.88 13.21
C VAL A 194 14.60 -5.09 13.37
N CYS A 195 13.57 -5.67 14.01
CA CYS A 195 12.20 -5.17 13.84
C CYS A 195 11.55 -4.65 15.13
N GLY A 196 12.29 -4.64 16.26
CA GLY A 196 11.93 -3.99 17.52
C GLY A 196 10.78 -4.65 18.29
N ASN A 197 10.39 -4.04 19.41
CA ASN A 197 9.21 -4.42 20.18
C ASN A 197 8.03 -3.49 19.84
N VAL A 198 6.80 -3.89 20.18
CA VAL A 198 5.60 -3.09 19.94
C VAL A 198 4.88 -2.77 21.25
N GLN A 199 4.34 -1.57 21.34
CA GLN A 199 3.36 -1.13 22.34
C GLN A 199 2.11 -0.64 21.62
N VAL A 200 0.93 -0.87 22.18
CA VAL A 200 -0.34 -0.34 21.70
C VAL A 200 -1.03 0.46 22.79
N THR A 201 -1.58 1.63 22.43
CA THR A 201 -2.59 2.32 23.24
C THR A 201 -3.96 2.10 22.59
N LEU A 202 -4.92 1.53 23.32
CA LEU A 202 -6.33 1.45 22.92
C LEU A 202 -7.14 2.56 23.59
N TYR A 203 -8.12 3.10 22.88
CA TYR A 203 -8.99 4.19 23.33
C TYR A 203 -10.48 3.83 23.16
N GLU A 204 -11.27 4.23 24.16
CA GLU A 204 -12.70 3.95 24.31
C GLU A 204 -13.58 4.68 23.30
N HIS A 205 -13.06 5.72 22.66
CA HIS A 205 -13.75 6.49 21.64
C HIS A 205 -12.84 6.80 20.45
N ALA A 206 -13.47 7.03 19.30
CA ALA A 206 -12.79 7.49 18.09
C ALA A 206 -11.99 8.78 18.33
N ASN A 207 -10.92 8.96 17.56
CA ASN A 207 -9.99 10.08 17.62
C ASN A 207 -9.23 10.20 18.96
N PHE A 208 -8.87 9.06 19.56
CA PHE A 208 -8.02 8.95 20.76
C PHE A 208 -8.63 9.60 22.00
N LYS A 209 -9.93 9.37 22.21
CA LYS A 209 -10.74 9.97 23.28
C LYS A 209 -11.25 8.90 24.26
N GLY A 210 -11.83 9.38 25.37
CA GLY A 210 -12.35 8.52 26.44
C GLY A 210 -11.23 7.90 27.28
N ARG A 211 -11.57 6.83 27.99
CA ARG A 211 -10.62 5.98 28.73
C ARG A 211 -9.65 5.30 27.75
N SER A 212 -8.44 5.02 28.23
CA SER A 212 -7.42 4.33 27.44
C SER A 212 -6.63 3.32 28.25
N ILE A 213 -6.11 2.29 27.59
CA ILE A 213 -5.17 1.32 28.17
C ILE A 213 -3.90 1.23 27.31
N ASN A 214 -2.75 1.01 27.96
CA ASN A 214 -1.47 0.78 27.30
C ASN A 214 -1.04 -0.68 27.50
N LEU A 215 -0.62 -1.33 26.42
CA LEU A 215 -0.19 -2.73 26.39
C LEU A 215 1.15 -2.83 25.64
N PRO A 216 2.17 -3.57 26.12
CA PRO A 216 2.14 -4.39 27.33
C PRO A 216 2.08 -3.51 28.59
N GLY A 217 1.67 -4.13 29.70
CA GLY A 217 1.54 -3.46 30.99
C GLY A 217 2.89 -3.13 31.63
N GLY A 218 2.87 -2.75 32.91
CA GLY A 218 4.07 -2.33 33.64
C GLY A 218 5.14 -3.41 33.85
N ASP A 219 4.81 -4.69 33.61
CA ASP A 219 5.75 -5.83 33.61
C ASP A 219 6.40 -6.06 32.23
N GLY A 220 5.91 -5.39 31.17
CA GLY A 220 6.40 -5.53 29.81
C GLY A 220 6.15 -6.91 29.17
N SER A 221 5.43 -7.82 29.83
CA SER A 221 5.26 -9.19 29.33
C SER A 221 4.27 -9.24 28.15
N ILE A 222 4.62 -10.04 27.14
CA ILE A 222 3.78 -10.30 25.98
C ILE A 222 3.43 -11.80 26.00
N PRO A 223 2.17 -12.18 26.31
CA PRO A 223 1.74 -13.56 26.24
C PRO A 223 1.67 -14.06 24.79
N ASP A 224 2.06 -15.31 24.55
CA ASP A 224 2.05 -15.94 23.22
C ASP A 224 0.64 -16.03 22.59
N GLU A 225 -0.42 -15.98 23.41
CA GLU A 225 -1.82 -15.98 22.98
C GLU A 225 -2.40 -14.57 22.79
N GLY A 226 -1.70 -13.51 23.19
CA GLY A 226 -2.22 -12.14 23.22
C GLY A 226 -2.96 -11.77 24.51
N PHE A 227 -3.53 -10.57 24.54
CA PHE A 227 -4.13 -9.92 25.71
C PHE A 227 -5.65 -9.96 25.61
N PRO A 228 -6.34 -10.78 26.43
CA PRO A 228 -7.80 -10.72 26.55
C PRO A 228 -8.22 -9.38 27.16
N LEU A 229 -9.03 -8.61 26.43
CA LEU A 229 -9.38 -7.22 26.77
C LEU A 229 -10.32 -7.13 27.98
N ASN A 230 -11.06 -8.20 28.28
CA ASN A 230 -11.89 -8.31 29.49
C ASN A 230 -11.09 -8.22 30.80
N LYS A 231 -9.83 -8.69 30.81
CA LYS A 231 -8.91 -8.52 31.96
C LYS A 231 -8.60 -7.05 32.25
N TYR A 232 -8.75 -6.18 31.25
CA TYR A 232 -8.54 -4.73 31.32
C TYR A 232 -9.85 -3.93 31.34
N LYS A 233 -11.01 -4.60 31.39
CA LYS A 233 -12.36 -4.01 31.26
C LYS A 233 -12.50 -3.18 29.98
N PHE A 234 -11.98 -3.70 28.88
CA PHE A 234 -11.87 -3.03 27.59
C PHE A 234 -12.33 -3.90 26.41
N ASP A 235 -12.93 -5.04 26.71
CA ASP A 235 -13.74 -5.82 25.77
C ASP A 235 -14.89 -4.96 25.24
N ASP A 236 -15.17 -5.07 23.94
CA ASP A 236 -16.26 -4.37 23.25
C ASP A 236 -16.24 -2.84 23.45
N THR A 237 -15.05 -2.29 23.72
CA THR A 237 -14.85 -0.89 24.13
C THR A 237 -13.95 -0.11 23.17
N ALA A 238 -13.09 -0.77 22.40
CA ALA A 238 -12.09 -0.08 21.59
C ALA A 238 -12.70 0.55 20.33
N SER A 239 -12.49 1.85 20.13
CA SER A 239 -12.93 2.59 18.92
C SER A 239 -11.81 3.35 18.22
N SER A 240 -10.61 3.48 18.83
CA SER A 240 -9.39 3.93 18.15
C SER A 240 -8.12 3.40 18.81
N LEU A 241 -7.01 3.34 18.07
CA LEU A 241 -5.74 2.80 18.59
C LEU A 241 -4.49 3.49 18.04
N ILE A 242 -3.41 3.42 18.81
CA ILE A 242 -2.07 3.86 18.39
C ILE A 242 -1.11 2.68 18.57
N VAL A 243 -0.42 2.29 17.49
CA VAL A 243 0.67 1.31 17.53
C VAL A 243 1.99 2.07 17.57
N ARG A 244 2.91 1.67 18.47
CA ARG A 244 4.25 2.25 18.62
C ARG A 244 5.30 1.16 18.58
N LEU A 245 6.44 1.49 17.98
CA LEU A 245 7.67 0.75 18.19
C LEU A 245 8.31 1.16 19.51
N THR A 246 8.75 0.18 20.30
CA THR A 246 9.58 0.38 21.50
C THR A 246 10.94 -0.29 21.29
N GLY A 247 12.00 0.40 21.70
CA GLY A 247 13.38 0.06 21.31
C GLY A 247 13.74 0.51 19.88
N SER A 248 14.95 0.18 19.45
CA SER A 248 15.50 0.59 18.14
C SER A 248 15.46 -0.56 17.13
N ALA A 249 14.55 -0.49 16.15
CA ALA A 249 14.64 -1.34 14.96
C ALA A 249 15.89 -0.99 14.15
N GLN A 250 16.75 -1.97 13.89
CA GLN A 250 17.89 -1.81 12.99
C GLN A 250 17.49 -2.16 11.56
N ALA A 251 17.91 -1.34 10.59
CA ALA A 251 17.73 -1.70 9.19
C ALA A 251 18.39 -3.05 8.89
N PRO A 252 17.77 -3.92 8.05
CA PRO A 252 18.43 -5.10 7.52
C PRO A 252 19.81 -4.73 7.00
N GLN A 253 20.88 -5.29 7.60
CA GLN A 253 22.24 -4.97 7.16
C GLN A 253 22.47 -5.59 5.79
N THR A 254 22.16 -4.82 4.75
CA THR A 254 22.77 -5.02 3.44
C THR A 254 24.26 -4.84 3.65
N GLN A 255 25.01 -5.94 3.70
CA GLN A 255 26.46 -5.90 3.56
C GLN A 255 26.76 -5.27 2.21
N VAL A 256 27.00 -3.96 2.22
CA VAL A 256 27.53 -3.24 1.07
C VAL A 256 28.94 -3.80 0.92
N MET A 257 29.10 -4.74 -0.01
CA MET A 257 30.39 -5.28 -0.36
C MET A 257 31.22 -4.09 -0.85
N GLN A 258 32.09 -3.56 0.01
CA GLN A 258 32.94 -2.43 -0.32
C GLN A 258 33.89 -2.89 -1.41
N VAL A 259 33.53 -2.61 -2.66
CA VAL A 259 34.46 -2.71 -3.78
C VAL A 259 35.55 -1.70 -3.49
N GLN A 260 36.70 -2.18 -2.99
CA GLN A 260 37.90 -1.38 -2.87
C GLN A 260 38.35 -1.01 -4.28
N ILE A 261 37.87 0.14 -4.76
CA ILE A 261 38.42 0.78 -5.95
C ILE A 261 39.80 1.29 -5.55
N VAL A 262 40.82 0.44 -5.72
CA VAL A 262 42.22 0.82 -5.62
C VAL A 262 42.50 1.82 -6.75
N ARG A 263 42.44 3.13 -6.43
CA ARG A 263 42.81 4.19 -7.36
C ARG A 263 44.33 4.26 -7.46
N PRO A 264 44.91 4.39 -8.67
CA PRO A 264 46.34 4.63 -8.83
C PRO A 264 46.77 5.92 -8.13
N ILE A 265 47.90 5.88 -7.43
CA ILE A 265 48.49 7.05 -6.79
C ILE A 265 49.10 7.94 -7.87
N ILE A 266 48.59 9.15 -8.03
CA ILE A 266 49.26 10.23 -8.75
C ILE A 266 49.76 11.24 -7.72
N GLN A 267 51.08 11.41 -7.64
CA GLN A 267 51.72 12.36 -6.72
C GLN A 267 51.54 13.80 -7.22
N PRO A 268 51.28 14.78 -6.32
CA PRO A 268 51.30 16.19 -6.69
C PRO A 268 52.74 16.72 -6.77
N SER A 269 53.08 17.37 -7.88
CA SER A 269 54.30 18.20 -8.00
C SER A 269 54.04 19.64 -7.52
N VAL A 270 55.10 20.31 -7.06
CA VAL A 270 55.02 21.59 -6.33
C VAL A 270 55.76 22.71 -7.07
N SER A 271 55.18 23.91 -7.15
CA SER A 271 55.83 25.24 -7.05
C SER A 271 54.85 26.34 -7.54
N SER A 272 54.54 27.37 -6.73
CA SER A 272 55.13 28.75 -6.75
C SER A 272 54.80 29.54 -8.03
N SER A 273 54.42 30.83 -8.04
CA SER A 273 54.23 31.89 -7.03
C SER A 273 53.25 32.96 -7.61
N ALA A 274 52.92 34.14 -7.06
CA ALA A 274 53.44 34.96 -5.95
C ALA A 274 52.31 35.84 -5.29
N ARG A 275 52.66 37.02 -4.76
CA ARG A 275 51.75 38.07 -4.23
C ARG A 275 51.69 39.31 -5.15
N VAL A 276 50.58 40.07 -5.11
CA VAL A 276 50.59 41.54 -5.07
C VAL A 276 49.51 42.01 -4.05
N VAL A 277 49.66 43.20 -3.48
CA VAL A 277 48.95 43.74 -2.30
C VAL A 277 47.88 44.80 -2.68
N ALA A 278 46.94 45.03 -1.75
CA ALA A 278 45.78 45.94 -1.81
C ALA A 278 46.12 47.46 -1.95
N PRO A 279 45.10 48.35 -2.02
CA PRO A 279 44.53 48.88 -0.77
C PRO A 279 42.98 49.08 -0.74
N GLN A 280 42.42 49.20 0.47
CA GLN A 280 41.12 49.84 0.77
C GLN A 280 41.32 51.39 0.76
N ALA A 281 40.36 52.32 0.82
CA ALA A 281 39.08 52.47 1.54
C ALA A 281 38.37 53.76 0.94
N PRO A 282 37.33 54.43 1.50
CA PRO A 282 36.77 54.37 2.86
C PRO A 282 35.22 54.34 2.99
N ASP A 283 34.77 54.29 4.25
CA ASP A 283 33.39 54.38 4.75
C ASP A 283 32.62 55.64 4.34
N THR A 284 31.28 55.55 4.39
CA THR A 284 30.48 56.64 4.99
C THR A 284 29.18 56.10 5.61
N THR A 285 28.92 56.49 6.86
CA THR A 285 27.72 56.18 7.64
C THR A 285 26.60 57.19 7.41
N GLN A 286 25.33 56.76 7.46
CA GLN A 286 24.22 57.61 7.92
C GLN A 286 22.97 56.79 8.33
N THR A 287 22.07 57.44 9.07
CA THR A 287 21.21 56.79 10.07
C THR A 287 19.72 57.09 9.86
N SER A 288 18.87 56.10 10.17
CA SER A 288 17.46 56.20 10.60
C SER A 288 16.45 57.06 9.82
N SER A 289 15.34 56.43 9.42
CA SER A 289 14.00 56.99 9.69
C SER A 289 12.94 55.90 9.74
N ASP A 290 12.17 55.87 10.82
CA ASP A 290 11.04 54.97 11.07
C ASP A 290 9.82 55.32 10.20
N ARG A 291 9.22 54.32 9.56
CA ARG A 291 7.80 54.34 9.17
C ARG A 291 7.31 52.92 8.88
N THR A 292 6.52 52.36 9.79
CA THR A 292 5.76 51.13 9.58
C THR A 292 4.81 51.28 8.38
N PRO A 293 4.92 50.47 7.32
CA PRO A 293 3.85 50.30 6.36
C PRO A 293 2.70 49.55 7.03
N PRO A 294 1.42 49.86 6.72
CA PRO A 294 0.32 49.03 7.18
C PRO A 294 0.50 47.60 6.66
N SER A 295 0.22 46.61 7.51
CA SER A 295 0.31 45.20 7.13
C SER A 295 -0.36 44.96 5.78
N PRO A 296 0.32 44.37 4.78
CA PRO A 296 -0.41 43.83 3.65
C PRO A 296 -1.38 42.79 4.23
N SER A 297 -2.66 42.96 3.94
CA SER A 297 -3.66 41.93 4.25
C SER A 297 -3.21 40.66 3.54
N SER A 298 -2.70 39.69 4.29
CA SER A 298 -2.21 38.41 3.77
C SER A 298 -3.38 37.65 3.17
N GLY A 299 -3.70 37.95 1.91
CA GLY A 299 -4.56 37.15 1.08
C GLY A 299 -3.92 35.79 0.99
N ILE A 300 -4.46 34.83 1.76
CA ILE A 300 -3.99 33.45 1.79
C ILE A 300 -4.07 32.97 0.35
N THR A 301 -2.91 32.82 -0.29
CA THR A 301 -2.83 32.32 -1.66
C THR A 301 -3.08 30.83 -1.58
N ILE A 302 -4.35 30.45 -1.69
CA ILE A 302 -4.79 29.05 -1.63
C ILE A 302 -4.16 28.32 -2.81
N MET A 303 -3.43 27.24 -2.51
CA MET A 303 -2.67 26.53 -3.54
C MET A 303 -3.62 25.90 -4.56
N ASN A 304 -3.27 26.00 -5.85
CA ASN A 304 -4.09 25.43 -6.91
C ASN A 304 -3.81 23.93 -7.05
N VAL A 305 -4.84 23.12 -6.75
CA VAL A 305 -4.86 21.66 -6.92
C VAL A 305 -5.74 21.21 -8.10
N SER A 306 -6.50 22.10 -8.76
CA SER A 306 -7.32 21.76 -9.93
C SER A 306 -6.51 21.12 -11.05
N GLY A 307 -7.06 20.09 -11.68
CA GLY A 307 -6.45 19.36 -12.78
C GLY A 307 -6.42 17.86 -12.53
N ARG A 308 -5.65 17.16 -13.36
CA ARG A 308 -5.57 15.70 -13.38
C ARG A 308 -4.39 15.20 -12.56
N TRP A 309 -4.60 14.11 -11.83
CA TRP A 309 -3.65 13.56 -10.87
C TRP A 309 -3.62 12.04 -10.94
N LYS A 310 -2.42 11.46 -10.89
CA LYS A 310 -2.21 10.02 -10.80
C LYS A 310 -1.73 9.63 -9.42
N SER A 311 -2.40 8.69 -8.78
CA SER A 311 -2.00 8.19 -7.47
C SER A 311 -0.89 7.15 -7.54
N SER A 312 -0.19 6.98 -6.42
CA SER A 312 0.80 5.91 -6.19
C SER A 312 0.21 4.50 -6.21
N ILE A 313 -1.12 4.36 -6.25
CA ILE A 313 -1.85 3.10 -6.44
C ILE A 313 -2.39 2.94 -7.88
N GLY A 314 -1.94 3.78 -8.82
CA GLY A 314 -2.25 3.67 -10.25
C GLY A 314 -3.60 4.25 -10.69
N VAL A 315 -4.37 4.83 -9.76
CA VAL A 315 -5.70 5.41 -10.03
C VAL A 315 -5.56 6.87 -10.46
N VAL A 316 -6.37 7.31 -11.44
CA VAL A 316 -6.36 8.69 -11.94
C VAL A 316 -7.59 9.45 -11.44
N TYR A 317 -7.37 10.68 -11.00
CA TYR A 317 -8.35 11.58 -10.38
C TYR A 317 -8.39 12.90 -11.14
N ASP A 318 -9.58 13.40 -11.43
CA ASP A 318 -9.79 14.75 -11.94
C ASP A 318 -10.31 15.63 -10.80
N ILE A 319 -9.51 16.59 -10.36
CA ILE A 319 -9.79 17.49 -9.22
C ILE A 319 -10.30 18.84 -9.73
N THR A 320 -11.42 19.31 -9.16
CA THR A 320 -11.99 20.64 -9.39
C THR A 320 -11.99 21.44 -8.10
N GLN A 321 -11.35 22.60 -8.06
CA GLN A 321 -11.25 23.47 -6.89
C GLN A 321 -12.03 24.78 -7.06
N GLN A 322 -12.73 25.21 -6.00
CA GLN A 322 -13.31 26.54 -5.86
C GLN A 322 -12.89 27.13 -4.51
N GLY A 323 -12.01 28.13 -4.53
CA GLY A 323 -11.46 28.73 -3.31
C GLY A 323 -10.71 27.71 -2.46
N ASN A 324 -11.12 27.54 -1.19
CA ASN A 324 -10.54 26.56 -0.26
C ASN A 324 -11.23 25.19 -0.31
N GLN A 325 -12.23 24.99 -1.15
CA GLN A 325 -12.91 23.71 -1.34
C GLN A 325 -12.51 23.06 -2.65
N PHE A 326 -12.52 21.73 -2.71
CA PHE A 326 -12.36 20.98 -3.95
C PHE A 326 -13.24 19.73 -3.94
N THR A 327 -13.50 19.21 -5.14
CA THR A 327 -14.07 17.88 -5.37
C THR A 327 -13.18 17.09 -6.32
N TRP A 328 -13.33 15.77 -6.33
CA TRP A 328 -12.73 14.91 -7.35
C TRP A 328 -13.67 13.83 -7.85
N THR A 329 -13.37 13.34 -9.04
CA THR A 329 -13.92 12.09 -9.59
C THR A 329 -12.78 11.17 -10.00
N VAL A 330 -12.93 9.87 -9.77
CA VAL A 330 -12.01 8.87 -10.32
C VAL A 330 -12.33 8.65 -11.80
N ALA A 331 -11.31 8.66 -12.66
CA ALA A 331 -11.48 8.54 -14.12
C ALA A 331 -12.03 7.18 -14.58
N ILE A 332 -11.90 6.15 -13.75
CA ILE A 332 -12.46 4.80 -13.96
C ILE A 332 -13.11 4.35 -12.64
N GLY A 333 -14.43 4.56 -12.51
CA GLY A 333 -15.20 4.18 -11.33
C GLY A 333 -16.33 5.18 -11.06
N ASP A 334 -16.96 5.06 -9.89
CA ASP A 334 -18.02 5.97 -9.42
C ASP A 334 -17.63 6.77 -8.18
N GLU A 335 -16.41 6.57 -7.65
CA GLU A 335 -15.92 7.28 -6.47
C GLU A 335 -15.84 8.80 -6.72
N LYS A 336 -16.46 9.54 -5.80
CA LYS A 336 -16.42 11.00 -5.74
C LYS A 336 -15.85 11.43 -4.40
N GLY A 337 -14.96 12.42 -4.43
CA GLY A 337 -14.38 13.03 -3.25
C GLY A 337 -14.76 14.50 -3.12
N GLU A 338 -14.76 15.00 -1.89
CA GLU A 338 -14.84 16.42 -1.56
C GLU A 338 -13.87 16.74 -0.42
N GLY A 339 -13.41 17.98 -0.33
CA GLY A 339 -12.42 18.35 0.66
C GLY A 339 -12.14 19.83 0.78
N THR A 340 -11.27 20.17 1.73
CA THR A 340 -10.87 21.53 2.05
C THR A 340 -9.35 21.69 2.14
N ILE A 341 -8.87 22.91 1.89
CA ILE A 341 -7.45 23.29 1.91
C ILE A 341 -7.25 24.41 2.93
N SER A 342 -6.25 24.26 3.79
CA SER A 342 -5.84 25.25 4.79
C SER A 342 -4.31 25.39 4.76
N GLY A 343 -3.84 26.42 4.06
CA GLY A 343 -2.42 26.59 3.74
C GLY A 343 -1.90 25.45 2.85
N ASN A 344 -0.95 24.67 3.37
CA ASN A 344 -0.44 23.47 2.70
C ASN A 344 -1.13 22.17 3.20
N ASN A 345 -2.00 22.23 4.21
CA ASN A 345 -2.73 21.06 4.68
C ASN A 345 -4.05 20.93 3.94
N MET A 346 -4.54 19.71 3.76
CA MET A 346 -5.85 19.44 3.20
C MET A 346 -6.54 18.28 3.91
N SER A 347 -7.86 18.23 3.81
CA SER A 347 -8.68 17.08 4.23
C SER A 347 -9.63 16.71 3.11
N ALA A 348 -9.84 15.41 2.90
CA ALA A 348 -10.82 14.88 1.96
C ALA A 348 -11.69 13.80 2.61
N PHE A 349 -12.93 13.73 2.16
CA PHE A 349 -13.85 12.61 2.32
C PHE A 349 -14.25 12.12 0.93
N TRP A 350 -14.47 10.82 0.76
CA TRP A 350 -14.93 10.26 -0.51
C TRP A 350 -15.93 9.14 -0.31
N LYS A 351 -16.74 8.89 -1.35
CA LYS A 351 -17.76 7.86 -1.40
C LYS A 351 -17.96 7.36 -2.83
N GLY A 352 -18.10 6.04 -2.97
CA GLY A 352 -18.55 5.34 -4.17
C GLY A 352 -19.25 4.03 -3.80
N MET A 353 -19.60 3.21 -4.79
CA MET A 353 -20.23 1.89 -4.61
C MET A 353 -19.36 0.95 -3.75
N GLN A 354 -18.04 1.12 -3.79
CA GLN A 354 -17.07 0.30 -3.05
C GLN A 354 -16.78 0.80 -1.61
N GLY A 355 -17.54 1.79 -1.14
CA GLY A 355 -17.51 2.30 0.23
C GLY A 355 -17.19 3.79 0.32
N SER A 356 -16.91 4.26 1.53
CA SER A 356 -16.51 5.64 1.83
C SER A 356 -15.29 5.69 2.75
N GLY A 357 -14.53 6.77 2.66
CA GLY A 357 -13.34 6.99 3.49
C GLY A 357 -13.06 8.48 3.69
N SER A 358 -12.07 8.78 4.53
CA SER A 358 -11.52 10.13 4.67
C SER A 358 -10.02 10.07 4.91
N SER A 359 -9.32 11.16 4.58
CA SER A 359 -7.91 11.32 4.88
C SER A 359 -7.55 12.81 4.98
N ALA A 360 -6.60 13.13 5.85
CA ALA A 360 -5.88 14.39 5.79
C ALA A 360 -4.61 14.19 4.96
N GLY A 361 -4.06 15.29 4.41
CA GLY A 361 -2.86 15.25 3.60
C GLY A 361 -2.14 16.59 3.56
N GLN A 362 -0.98 16.59 2.91
CA GLN A 362 -0.15 17.78 2.72
C GLN A 362 0.19 17.98 1.25
N ILE A 363 0.06 19.21 0.80
CA ILE A 363 0.35 19.65 -0.55
C ILE A 363 1.84 20.01 -0.63
N MET A 364 2.56 19.29 -1.49
CA MET A 364 3.98 19.48 -1.77
C MET A 364 4.13 20.36 -3.02
N ARG A 365 5.14 21.24 -2.98
CA ARG A 365 5.34 22.33 -3.94
C ARG A 365 6.58 22.09 -4.79
N GLU A 366 6.47 22.38 -6.08
CA GLU A 366 7.59 22.94 -6.83
C GLU A 366 7.23 24.33 -7.40
N SER A 367 8.16 25.00 -8.08
CA SER A 367 8.09 26.45 -8.32
C SER A 367 6.83 26.95 -9.07
N ALA A 368 6.55 28.26 -8.97
CA ALA A 368 5.40 28.96 -9.57
C ALA A 368 3.99 28.64 -9.01
N GLY A 369 3.89 28.13 -7.77
CA GLY A 369 2.65 28.17 -6.98
C GLY A 369 1.58 27.12 -7.34
N LYS A 370 1.93 26.14 -8.19
CA LYS A 370 1.12 24.95 -8.45
C LYS A 370 1.52 23.81 -7.52
N ALA A 371 0.54 23.03 -7.10
CA ALA A 371 0.79 21.76 -6.42
C ALA A 371 1.31 20.72 -7.42
N THR A 372 2.42 20.05 -7.10
CA THR A 372 3.01 18.97 -7.94
C THR A 372 2.83 17.58 -7.33
N GLU A 373 2.81 17.49 -6.00
CA GLU A 373 2.50 16.27 -5.24
C GLU A 373 1.51 16.57 -4.11
N ILE A 374 0.66 15.60 -3.78
CA ILE A 374 -0.13 15.58 -2.53
C ILE A 374 0.22 14.29 -1.79
N LYS A 375 0.71 14.39 -0.54
CA LYS A 375 0.95 13.24 0.34
C LYS A 375 -0.23 13.08 1.30
N TRP A 376 -0.99 12.00 1.18
CA TRP A 376 -2.08 11.66 2.10
C TRP A 376 -1.58 10.86 3.31
N ASN A 377 -2.27 11.02 4.45
CA ASN A 377 -1.94 10.33 5.71
C ASN A 377 -2.24 8.83 5.66
N ASN A 378 -3.04 8.36 4.69
CA ASN A 378 -3.22 6.94 4.40
C ASN A 378 -2.08 6.34 3.54
N GLY A 379 -0.99 7.09 3.31
CA GLY A 379 0.18 6.66 2.54
C GLY A 379 0.06 6.82 1.03
N VAL A 380 -1.13 7.12 0.50
CA VAL A 380 -1.30 7.39 -0.94
C VAL A 380 -0.65 8.73 -1.29
N ARG A 381 0.07 8.79 -2.40
CA ARG A 381 0.60 10.04 -2.96
C ARG A 381 -0.08 10.30 -4.29
N PHE A 382 -0.50 11.53 -4.56
CA PHE A 382 -0.95 11.95 -5.89
C PHE A 382 0.15 12.77 -6.54
N TYR A 383 0.45 12.50 -7.80
CA TYR A 383 1.36 13.27 -8.64
C TYR A 383 0.55 13.90 -9.77
N ARG A 384 0.80 15.18 -10.07
CA ARG A 384 0.08 15.89 -11.13
C ARG A 384 0.48 15.35 -12.51
N GLU A 385 -0.51 15.16 -13.39
CA GLU A 385 -0.30 14.87 -14.83
C GLU A 385 -0.18 16.16 -15.67
#